data_AF-D3VJP5-F1
#
_entry.id   AF-D3VJP5-F1
#
_cell.length_a   1.000
_cell.length_b   1.000
_cell.length_c   1.000
_cell.angle_alpha   90.00
_cell.angle_beta   90.00
_cell.angle_gamma   90.00
#
_symmetry.space_group_name_H-M   'P 1'
#
loop_
_entity.id
_entity.type
_entity.pdbx_description
1 polymer ?
#
loop_
_entity_poly.entity_id
_entity_poly.type
_entity_poly.pdbx_seq_one_letter_code
_entity_poly.pdbx_strand_id
1 'polypeptide(L)'
;MICNTSVGSISVVPNNQNDFLLFLISIGKFVTVDDFVPRYLVDLYIKNRYELFHEIALSKGIKINHIKEKVQCINYSYSPYTIKTENKKEYLTDAVVVCSGYSNNRFLSIFEKHIKQETFYVSPYPLKNVMERLSKNSNVLIIGSKLSAIETPIQLAKNKHIVTMLSPSGELPAVRGHTVPLRTNILRKNSLEKMDFRDLNLGKK
;
A
#
# COMPACT_ATOMS: atom_id res chain seq x y z
N MET A 1 12.99 4.16 4.09
CA MET A 1 12.24 2.97 3.63
C MET A 1 12.07 3.12 2.13
N ILE A 2 12.49 2.14 1.34
CA ILE A 2 12.41 2.22 -0.12
C ILE A 2 11.10 1.57 -0.60
N CYS A 3 10.67 1.90 -1.80
CA CYS A 3 9.63 1.14 -2.48
C CYS A 3 10.17 -0.26 -2.82
N ASN A 4 9.29 -1.25 -2.78
CA ASN A 4 9.55 -2.60 -3.32
C ASN A 4 9.04 -2.77 -4.75
N THR A 5 8.70 -1.65 -5.38
CA THR A 5 8.17 -1.54 -6.73
C THR A 5 8.97 -0.45 -7.43
N SER A 6 9.39 -0.72 -8.66
CA SER A 6 10.15 0.24 -9.48
C SER A 6 9.30 1.45 -9.88
N VAL A 7 9.96 2.57 -10.20
CA VAL A 7 9.29 3.82 -10.60
C VAL A 7 8.29 3.61 -11.75
N GLY A 8 8.65 2.84 -12.77
CA GLY A 8 7.81 2.61 -13.95
C GLY A 8 6.57 1.74 -13.70
N SER A 9 6.45 1.14 -12.51
CA SER A 9 5.29 0.33 -12.13
C SER A 9 4.26 1.09 -11.28
N ILE A 10 4.50 2.36 -10.96
CA ILE A 10 3.65 3.17 -10.09
C ILE A 10 2.88 4.20 -10.92
N SER A 11 1.55 4.13 -10.88
CA SER A 11 0.67 5.16 -11.42
C SER A 11 -0.71 5.11 -10.76
N VAL A 12 -1.28 6.28 -10.48
CA VAL A 12 -2.71 6.45 -10.12
C VAL A 12 -3.53 7.05 -11.26
N VAL A 13 -2.90 7.36 -12.39
CA VAL A 13 -3.58 7.96 -13.55
C VAL A 13 -3.87 6.85 -14.57
N PRO A 14 -5.15 6.58 -14.87
CA PRO A 14 -5.53 5.56 -15.84
C PRO A 14 -4.81 5.77 -17.17
N ASN A 15 -4.27 4.68 -17.73
CA ASN A 15 -3.57 4.66 -19.02
C ASN A 15 -2.29 5.52 -19.11
N ASN A 16 -1.77 6.03 -18.00
CA ASN A 16 -0.48 6.72 -17.96
C ASN A 16 0.51 5.96 -17.06
N GLN A 17 1.24 4.99 -17.62
CA GLN A 17 2.20 4.19 -16.85
C GLN A 17 3.41 5.00 -16.35
N ASN A 18 3.72 6.13 -16.99
CA ASN A 18 4.85 6.98 -16.63
C ASN A 18 4.45 8.10 -15.66
N ASP A 19 3.25 8.08 -15.11
CA ASP A 19 2.72 9.20 -14.33
C ASP A 19 3.57 9.56 -13.11
N PHE A 20 4.07 8.55 -12.38
CA PHE A 20 4.97 8.75 -11.26
C PHE A 20 6.37 9.19 -11.69
N LEU A 21 6.90 8.60 -12.77
CA LEU A 21 8.19 9.01 -13.34
C LEU A 21 8.18 10.50 -13.71
N LEU A 22 7.16 10.94 -14.44
CA LEU A 22 7.00 12.33 -14.87
C LEU A 22 6.86 13.27 -13.67
N PHE A 23 6.16 12.85 -12.62
CA PHE A 23 6.10 13.59 -11.37
C PHE A 23 7.49 13.71 -10.70
N LEU A 24 8.27 12.63 -10.64
CA LEU A 24 9.61 12.69 -10.04
C LEU A 24 10.54 13.62 -10.83
N ILE A 25 10.47 13.59 -12.15
CA ILE A 25 11.21 14.51 -13.02
C ILE A 25 10.78 15.95 -12.77
N SER A 26 9.48 16.22 -12.62
CA SER A 26 8.98 17.60 -12.42
C SER A 26 9.42 18.23 -11.10
N ILE A 27 9.75 17.41 -10.08
CA ILE A 27 10.33 17.88 -8.81
C ILE A 27 11.87 17.77 -8.78
N GLY A 28 12.51 17.61 -9.95
CA GLY A 28 13.97 17.64 -10.11
C GLY A 28 14.69 16.35 -9.68
N LYS A 29 14.02 15.19 -9.67
CA LYS A 29 14.69 13.91 -9.42
C LYS A 29 15.22 13.31 -10.71
N PHE A 30 16.47 12.87 -10.67
CA PHE A 30 17.11 12.09 -11.73
C PHE A 30 16.90 10.60 -11.44
N VAL A 31 15.92 9.99 -12.11
CA VAL A 31 15.54 8.58 -11.95
C VAL A 31 15.11 7.98 -13.28
N THR A 32 15.18 6.67 -13.40
CA THR A 32 14.72 5.85 -14.52
C THR A 32 13.52 4.98 -14.11
N VAL A 33 12.88 4.32 -15.07
CA VAL A 33 11.74 3.41 -14.81
C VAL A 33 12.10 2.21 -13.93
N ASP A 34 13.37 1.82 -13.88
CA ASP A 34 13.85 0.66 -13.14
C ASP A 34 14.29 0.99 -11.71
N ASP A 35 14.40 2.27 -11.37
CA ASP A 35 14.87 2.69 -10.06
C ASP A 35 13.86 2.39 -8.96
N PHE A 36 14.38 2.11 -7.77
CA PHE A 36 13.61 2.02 -6.53
C PHE A 36 13.88 3.26 -5.70
N VAL A 37 12.81 4.02 -5.43
CA VAL A 37 12.92 5.31 -4.75
C VAL A 37 12.43 5.22 -3.30
N PRO A 38 12.85 6.16 -2.42
CA PRO A 38 12.28 6.28 -1.08
C PRO A 38 10.74 6.37 -1.09
N ARG A 39 10.09 5.64 -0.18
CA ARG A 39 8.62 5.55 -0.10
C ARG A 39 7.93 6.90 0.11
N TYR A 40 8.59 7.85 0.79
CA TYR A 40 8.04 9.20 1.00
C TYR A 40 7.79 9.96 -0.31
N LEU A 41 8.48 9.60 -1.40
CA LEU A 41 8.24 10.22 -2.71
C LEU A 41 6.91 9.76 -3.31
N VAL A 42 6.46 8.55 -2.99
CA VAL A 42 5.11 8.08 -3.35
C VAL A 42 4.08 8.86 -2.54
N ASP A 43 4.31 9.12 -1.25
CA ASP A 43 3.40 9.93 -0.43
C ASP A 43 3.22 11.34 -1.02
N LEU A 44 4.34 11.97 -1.42
CA LEU A 44 4.33 13.28 -2.07
C LEU A 44 3.58 13.26 -3.42
N TYR A 45 3.80 12.22 -4.22
CA TYR A 45 3.11 11.99 -5.47
C TYR A 45 1.60 11.85 -5.30
N ILE A 46 1.15 11.01 -4.36
CA ILE A 46 -0.29 10.81 -4.09
C ILE A 46 -0.93 12.12 -3.65
N LYS A 47 -0.25 12.90 -2.80
CA LYS A 47 -0.73 14.23 -2.39
C LYS A 47 -0.85 15.17 -3.59
N ASN A 48 0.18 15.24 -4.44
CA ASN A 48 0.15 16.09 -5.64
C ASN A 48 -0.99 15.70 -6.60
N ARG A 49 -1.21 14.40 -6.82
CA ARG A 49 -2.30 13.92 -7.69
C ARG A 49 -3.67 14.18 -7.08
N TYR A 50 -3.83 14.01 -5.78
CA TYR A 50 -5.07 14.37 -5.09
C TYR A 50 -5.39 15.85 -5.26
N GLU A 51 -4.43 16.76 -5.02
CA GLU A 51 -4.61 18.20 -5.18
C GLU A 51 -5.02 18.57 -6.61
N LEU A 52 -4.31 18.04 -7.61
CA LEU A 52 -4.62 18.23 -9.03
C LEU A 52 -6.05 17.80 -9.39
N PHE A 53 -6.45 16.57 -9.02
CA PHE A 53 -7.77 16.06 -9.37
C PHE A 53 -8.89 16.70 -8.56
N HIS A 54 -8.60 17.16 -7.34
CA HIS A 54 -9.52 17.94 -6.53
C HIS A 54 -9.85 19.28 -7.22
N GLU A 55 -8.84 20.01 -7.71
CA GLU A 55 -9.03 21.25 -8.47
C GLU A 55 -9.81 21.03 -9.77
N ILE A 56 -9.47 19.98 -10.52
CA ILE A 56 -10.20 19.61 -11.75
C ILE A 56 -11.68 19.34 -11.44
N ALA A 57 -11.98 18.62 -10.37
CA ALA A 57 -13.36 18.33 -9.98
C ALA A 57 -14.13 19.60 -9.61
N LEU A 58 -13.54 20.49 -8.80
CA LEU A 58 -14.13 21.78 -8.44
C LEU A 58 -14.40 22.65 -9.67
N SER A 59 -13.45 22.72 -10.61
CA SER A 59 -13.62 23.48 -11.87
C SER A 59 -14.79 23.00 -12.73
N LYS A 60 -15.20 21.74 -12.56
CA LYS A 60 -16.37 21.13 -13.22
C LYS A 60 -17.66 21.24 -12.41
N GLY A 61 -17.65 22.00 -11.31
CA GLY A 61 -18.80 22.17 -10.42
C GLY A 61 -19.10 20.96 -9.54
N ILE A 62 -18.19 19.99 -9.44
CA ILE A 62 -18.36 18.82 -8.56
C ILE A 62 -18.14 19.28 -7.12
N LYS A 63 -19.16 19.09 -6.27
CA LYS A 63 -19.05 19.37 -4.84
C LYS A 63 -18.33 18.20 -4.14
N ILE A 64 -17.28 18.51 -3.40
CA ILE A 64 -16.50 17.53 -2.63
C ILE A 64 -16.66 17.85 -1.14
N ASN A 65 -17.12 16.88 -0.36
CA ASN A 65 -17.27 17.01 1.08
C ASN A 65 -16.36 16.02 1.80
N HIS A 66 -15.51 16.53 2.69
CA HIS A 66 -14.63 15.70 3.52
C HIS A 66 -15.26 15.46 4.88
N ILE A 67 -15.78 14.25 5.10
CA ILE A 67 -16.37 13.84 6.37
C ILE A 67 -15.31 13.06 7.15
N LYS A 68 -14.76 13.67 8.21
CA LYS A 68 -13.75 13.05 9.08
C LYS A 68 -14.40 12.16 10.15
N GLU A 69 -15.11 11.13 9.72
CA GLU A 69 -15.80 10.18 10.60
C GLU A 69 -15.54 8.74 10.12
N LYS A 70 -15.41 7.80 11.05
CA LYS A 70 -15.30 6.38 10.71
C LYS A 70 -16.65 5.83 10.28
N VAL A 71 -16.70 5.24 9.09
CA VAL A 71 -17.86 4.45 8.62
C VAL A 71 -17.93 3.14 9.41
N GLN A 72 -19.08 2.85 10.02
CA GLN A 72 -19.34 1.62 10.77
C GLN A 72 -20.04 0.57 9.91
N CYS A 73 -21.03 0.98 9.12
CA CYS A 73 -21.73 0.07 8.23
C CYS A 73 -22.29 0.79 7.00
N ILE A 74 -22.51 0.01 5.95
CA ILE A 74 -23.19 0.41 4.73
C ILE A 74 -24.37 -0.55 4.56
N ASN A 75 -25.59 -0.02 4.54
CA ASN A 75 -26.78 -0.76 4.16
C ASN A 75 -27.00 -0.57 2.66
N TYR A 76 -26.86 -1.65 1.90
CA TYR A 76 -26.89 -1.66 0.44
C TYR A 76 -28.05 -2.48 -0.15
N SER A 77 -29.02 -2.90 0.69
CA SER A 77 -30.13 -3.76 0.26
C SER A 77 -31.01 -3.10 -0.80
N TYR A 78 -31.20 -1.78 -0.72
CA TYR A 78 -31.98 -0.98 -1.67
C TYR A 78 -31.32 0.38 -1.87
N SER A 79 -31.42 0.93 -3.07
CA SER A 79 -30.97 2.31 -3.37
C SER A 79 -32.06 3.31 -2.95
N PRO A 80 -31.73 4.48 -2.36
CA PRO A 80 -30.37 4.92 -2.02
C PRO A 80 -29.77 4.13 -0.86
N TYR A 81 -28.47 3.86 -0.94
CA TYR A 81 -27.70 3.21 0.11
C TYR A 81 -27.56 4.12 1.33
N THR A 82 -27.55 3.52 2.51
CA THR A 82 -27.37 4.25 3.78
C THR A 82 -25.99 3.95 4.38
N ILE A 83 -25.21 4.99 4.64
CA ILE A 83 -23.92 4.90 5.33
C ILE A 83 -24.11 5.37 6.76
N LYS A 84 -23.75 4.54 7.75
CA LYS A 84 -23.74 4.93 9.17
C LYS A 84 -22.32 5.14 9.66
N THR A 85 -22.11 6.23 10.39
CA THR A 85 -20.80 6.58 10.98
C THR A 85 -20.76 6.36 12.49
N GLU A 86 -19.56 6.43 13.07
CA GLU A 86 -19.34 6.29 14.51
C GLU A 86 -20.09 7.31 15.36
N ASN A 87 -20.38 8.48 14.80
CA ASN A 87 -21.17 9.53 15.44
C ASN A 87 -22.69 9.32 15.29
N LYS A 88 -23.11 8.13 14.85
CA LYS A 88 -24.51 7.76 14.59
C LYS A 88 -25.19 8.65 13.54
N LYS A 89 -24.40 9.32 12.69
CA LYS A 89 -24.94 10.04 11.53
C LYS A 89 -25.21 9.07 10.40
N GLU A 90 -26.22 9.38 9.60
CA GLU A 90 -26.59 8.63 8.42
C GLU A 90 -26.48 9.50 7.17
N TYR A 91 -25.92 8.94 6.11
CA TYR A 91 -25.79 9.59 4.80
C TYR A 91 -26.43 8.70 3.75
N LEU A 92 -27.24 9.29 2.87
CA LEU A 92 -27.87 8.62 1.73
C LEU A 92 -27.07 8.87 0.45
N THR A 93 -26.89 7.84 -0.36
CA THR A 93 -26.16 7.93 -1.64
C THR A 93 -26.62 6.85 -2.63
N ASP A 94 -26.58 7.15 -3.92
CA ASP A 94 -26.94 6.17 -4.97
C ASP A 94 -25.80 5.18 -5.25
N ALA A 95 -24.56 5.52 -4.87
CA ALA A 95 -23.39 4.70 -5.11
C ALA A 95 -22.37 4.82 -3.97
N VAL A 96 -21.64 3.73 -3.73
CA VAL A 96 -20.54 3.67 -2.76
C VAL A 96 -19.34 2.97 -3.40
N VAL A 97 -18.16 3.58 -3.28
CA VAL A 97 -16.88 2.95 -3.60
C VAL A 97 -16.10 2.77 -2.29
N VAL A 98 -15.71 1.54 -1.97
CA VAL A 98 -15.00 1.23 -0.72
C VAL A 98 -13.50 1.15 -0.99
N CYS A 99 -12.74 2.07 -0.38
CA CYS A 99 -11.29 2.16 -0.51
C CYS A 99 -10.59 2.17 0.86
N SER A 100 -10.95 1.26 1.77
CA SER A 100 -10.48 1.22 3.16
C SER A 100 -9.04 0.72 3.36
N GLY A 101 -8.35 0.35 2.28
CA GLY A 101 -7.02 -0.26 2.35
C GLY A 101 -7.03 -1.65 2.99
N TYR A 102 -5.85 -2.12 3.42
CA TYR A 102 -5.70 -3.43 4.05
C TYR A 102 -5.62 -3.26 5.57
N SER A 103 -6.69 -3.60 6.30
CA SER A 103 -6.79 -3.38 7.76
C SER A 103 -6.54 -4.62 8.62
N ASN A 104 -6.32 -5.78 8.02
CA ASN A 104 -6.21 -7.02 8.79
C ASN A 104 -4.75 -7.28 9.16
N ASN A 105 -4.35 -6.64 10.26
CA ASN A 105 -3.19 -7.00 11.05
C ASN A 105 -3.38 -8.45 11.55
N ARG A 106 -2.86 -9.43 10.79
CA ARG A 106 -2.93 -10.85 11.14
C ARG A 106 -1.79 -11.19 12.08
N PHE A 107 -2.11 -11.76 13.22
CA PHE A 107 -1.15 -12.37 14.14
C PHE A 107 -1.67 -13.76 14.54
N LEU A 108 -0.78 -14.64 14.99
CA LEU A 108 -1.14 -16.00 15.39
C LEU A 108 -1.85 -15.96 16.75
N SER A 109 -2.89 -16.78 16.94
CA SER A 109 -3.70 -16.83 18.16
C SER A 109 -2.87 -17.07 19.43
N ILE A 110 -1.72 -17.76 19.31
CA ILE A 110 -0.76 -17.96 20.41
C ILE A 110 -0.27 -16.63 21.03
N PHE A 111 -0.30 -15.53 20.27
CA PHE A 111 0.09 -14.21 20.73
C PHE A 111 -1.06 -13.37 21.30
N GLU A 112 -2.29 -13.88 21.34
CA GLU A 112 -3.46 -13.12 21.81
C GLU A 112 -3.28 -12.54 23.22
N LYS A 113 -2.71 -13.33 24.13
CA LYS A 113 -2.42 -12.90 25.50
C LYS A 113 -1.38 -11.76 25.59
N HIS A 114 -0.62 -11.52 24.54
CA HIS A 114 0.46 -10.53 24.49
C HIS A 114 0.07 -9.23 23.79
N ILE A 115 -1.04 -9.18 23.06
CA ILE A 115 -1.43 -8.00 22.23
C ILE A 115 -1.49 -6.70 23.04
N LYS A 116 -1.94 -6.79 24.30
CA LYS A 116 -2.12 -5.62 25.16
C LYS A 116 -0.82 -5.13 25.82
N GLN A 117 0.29 -5.84 25.65
CA GLN A 117 1.57 -5.44 26.19
C GLN A 117 2.14 -4.28 25.37
N GLU A 118 2.67 -3.25 26.04
CA GLU A 118 3.22 -2.07 25.38
C GLU A 118 4.43 -2.39 24.47
N THR A 119 5.09 -3.52 24.75
CA THR A 119 6.23 -4.03 23.97
C THR A 119 5.81 -4.91 22.79
N PHE A 120 4.51 -5.17 22.60
CA PHE A 120 4.00 -6.00 21.51
C PHE A 120 3.46 -5.14 20.36
N TYR A 121 4.02 -5.31 19.17
CA TYR A 121 3.67 -4.55 17.98
C TYR A 121 3.17 -5.48 16.89
N VAL A 122 1.90 -5.35 16.49
CA VAL A 122 1.34 -6.17 15.41
C VAL A 122 1.86 -5.73 14.03
N SER A 123 2.13 -4.44 13.89
CA SER A 123 2.74 -3.87 12.69
C SER A 123 3.82 -2.88 13.10
N PRO A 124 5.00 -2.92 12.45
CA PRO A 124 6.04 -1.93 12.69
C PRO A 124 5.76 -0.63 11.93
N TYR A 125 4.63 -0.48 11.22
CA TYR A 125 4.33 0.72 10.45
C TYR A 125 3.32 1.63 11.18
N PRO A 126 3.57 2.96 11.26
CA PRO A 126 4.80 3.64 10.84
C PRO A 126 5.93 3.40 11.87
N LEU A 127 7.15 3.15 11.37
CA LEU A 127 8.27 2.72 12.20
C LEU A 127 8.67 3.74 13.27
N LYS A 128 8.46 5.03 12.98
CA LYS A 128 8.68 6.11 13.95
C LYS A 128 7.99 5.85 15.28
N ASN A 129 6.75 5.33 15.26
CA ASN A 129 5.99 5.06 16.48
C ASN A 129 6.59 3.94 17.32
N VAL A 130 7.23 2.95 16.68
CA VAL A 130 7.95 1.88 17.38
C VAL A 130 9.23 2.45 18.00
N MET A 131 9.99 3.23 17.22
CA MET A 131 11.25 3.83 17.68
C MET A 131 11.07 4.76 18.88
N GLU A 132 9.99 5.54 18.92
CA GLU A 132 9.69 6.47 20.03
C GLU A 132 9.38 5.76 21.34
N ARG A 133 8.93 4.50 21.29
CA ARG A 133 8.51 3.72 22.45
C ARG A 133 9.57 2.73 22.95
N LEU A 134 10.53 2.37 22.10
CA LEU A 134 11.60 1.46 22.48
C LEU A 134 12.62 2.17 23.37
N SER A 135 12.98 1.51 24.47
CA SER A 135 14.13 1.91 25.28
C SER A 135 15.41 1.82 24.46
N LYS A 136 16.41 2.64 24.79
CA LYS A 136 17.72 2.58 24.12
C LYS A 136 18.31 1.17 24.25
N ASN A 137 18.92 0.69 23.17
CA ASN A 137 19.61 -0.61 23.10
C ASN A 137 18.72 -1.83 23.43
N SER A 138 17.41 -1.75 23.21
CA SER A 138 16.51 -2.91 23.39
C SER A 138 16.89 -4.13 22.52
N ASN A 139 16.55 -5.32 23.04
CA ASN A 139 16.50 -6.57 22.29
C ASN A 139 15.10 -6.72 21.68
N VAL A 140 15.00 -6.84 20.35
CA VAL A 140 13.73 -6.87 19.63
C VAL A 140 13.62 -8.15 18.82
N LEU A 141 12.55 -8.91 19.04
CA LEU A 141 12.17 -10.05 18.20
C LEU A 141 11.23 -9.57 17.08
N ILE A 142 11.56 -9.93 15.84
CA ILE A 142 10.73 -9.65 14.66
C ILE A 142 10.29 -10.97 14.06
N ILE A 143 8.98 -11.14 13.94
CA ILE A 143 8.37 -12.34 13.37
C ILE A 143 7.81 -12.00 11.99
N GLY A 144 8.33 -12.64 10.96
CA GLY A 144 7.92 -12.46 9.57
C GLY A 144 9.11 -12.45 8.61
N SER A 145 8.80 -12.54 7.32
CA SER A 145 9.82 -12.64 6.25
C SER A 145 9.63 -11.65 5.11
N LYS A 146 8.53 -10.89 5.09
CA LYS A 146 8.22 -9.95 4.01
C LYS A 146 8.88 -8.59 4.24
N LEU A 147 8.71 -7.67 3.29
CA LEU A 147 9.37 -6.36 3.25
C LEU A 147 9.40 -5.62 4.61
N SER A 148 8.27 -5.49 5.31
CA SER A 148 8.24 -4.81 6.61
C SER A 148 9.11 -5.50 7.67
N ALA A 149 9.18 -6.83 7.65
CA ALA A 149 10.03 -7.62 8.55
C ALA A 149 11.51 -7.53 8.17
N ILE A 150 11.85 -7.15 6.94
CA ILE A 150 13.24 -6.94 6.48
C ILE A 150 13.70 -5.49 6.73
N GLU A 151 12.85 -4.50 6.43
CA GLU A 151 13.20 -3.09 6.57
C GLU A 151 13.30 -2.64 8.03
N THR A 152 12.47 -3.21 8.91
CA THR A 152 12.44 -2.87 10.34
C THR A 152 13.76 -3.22 11.07
N PRO A 153 14.31 -4.44 10.97
CA PRO A 153 15.60 -4.79 11.57
C PRO A 153 16.73 -3.84 11.15
N ILE A 154 16.80 -3.47 9.88
CA ILE A 154 17.85 -2.58 9.35
C ILE A 154 17.82 -1.23 10.08
N GLN A 155 16.63 -0.68 10.29
CA GLN A 155 16.47 0.61 10.97
C GLN A 155 16.72 0.50 12.47
N LEU A 156 16.27 -0.58 13.11
CA LEU A 156 16.53 -0.84 14.53
C LEU A 156 18.03 -1.03 14.80
N ALA A 157 18.72 -1.82 13.98
CA ALA A 157 20.16 -2.03 14.08
C ALA A 157 20.96 -0.73 13.90
N LYS A 158 20.55 0.14 12.95
CA LYS A 158 21.13 1.49 12.79
C LYS A 158 21.02 2.35 14.07
N ASN A 159 20.01 2.10 14.89
CA ASN A 159 19.77 2.77 16.17
C ASN A 159 20.30 1.99 17.38
N LYS A 160 21.24 1.05 17.16
CA LYS A 160 21.93 0.28 18.20
C LYS A 160 21.05 -0.69 18.98
N HIS A 161 19.89 -1.07 18.43
CA HIS A 161 19.09 -2.18 18.97
C HIS A 161 19.65 -3.52 18.49
N ILE A 162 19.50 -4.56 19.32
CA ILE A 162 19.81 -5.94 18.95
C ILE A 162 18.53 -6.56 18.39
N VAL A 163 18.59 -7.15 17.20
CA VAL A 163 17.41 -7.67 16.51
C VAL A 163 17.57 -9.15 16.24
N THR A 164 16.61 -9.94 16.71
CA THR A 164 16.44 -11.34 16.33
C THR A 164 15.31 -11.45 15.32
N MET A 165 15.57 -12.04 14.17
CA MET A 165 14.55 -12.28 13.15
C MET A 165 14.11 -13.73 13.15
N LEU A 166 12.80 -13.96 13.14
CA LEU A 166 12.18 -15.26 13.02
C LEU A 166 11.30 -15.30 11.76
N SER A 167 11.69 -16.13 10.79
CA SER A 167 10.88 -16.42 9.60
C SER A 167 10.16 -17.76 9.78
N PRO A 168 8.85 -17.87 9.48
CA PRO A 168 8.16 -19.17 9.49
C PRO A 168 8.80 -20.22 8.58
N SER A 169 9.47 -19.81 7.50
CA SER A 169 10.17 -20.73 6.59
C SER A 169 11.63 -20.98 6.98
N GLY A 170 12.17 -20.29 7.99
CA GLY A 170 13.61 -20.26 8.26
C GLY A 170 14.42 -19.46 7.24
N GLU A 171 13.79 -18.92 6.19
CA GLU A 171 14.45 -18.24 5.08
C GLU A 171 13.97 -16.79 4.94
N LEU A 172 14.83 -15.94 4.37
CA LEU A 172 14.45 -14.62 3.87
C LEU A 172 14.19 -14.72 2.36
N PRO A 173 13.15 -14.04 1.83
CA PRO A 173 12.85 -14.06 0.41
C PRO A 173 13.99 -13.43 -0.38
N ALA A 174 14.26 -13.99 -1.56
CA ALA A 174 15.19 -13.41 -2.51
C ALA A 174 14.77 -11.98 -2.91
N VAL A 175 15.76 -11.10 -3.04
CA VAL A 175 15.55 -9.72 -3.49
C VAL A 175 15.13 -9.74 -4.95
N ARG A 176 13.94 -9.23 -5.26
CA ARG A 176 13.51 -9.06 -6.66
C ARG A 176 14.33 -7.91 -7.27
N GLY A 177 15.21 -8.24 -8.22
CA GLY A 177 16.05 -7.23 -8.89
C GLY A 177 15.28 -6.30 -9.82
N HIS A 178 14.23 -6.81 -10.48
CA HIS A 178 13.44 -6.04 -11.44
C HIS A 178 11.94 -6.41 -11.36
N THR A 179 11.10 -5.40 -11.18
CA THR A 179 9.68 -5.48 -11.54
C THR A 179 9.52 -4.74 -12.85
N VAL A 180 9.82 -5.39 -13.96
CA VAL A 180 9.44 -4.84 -15.27
C VAL A 180 7.91 -4.81 -15.28
N PRO A 181 7.27 -3.67 -15.61
CA PRO A 181 5.83 -3.68 -15.85
C PRO A 181 5.58 -4.74 -16.91
N LEU A 182 4.83 -5.80 -16.55
CA LEU A 182 4.30 -6.69 -17.57
C LEU A 182 3.55 -5.78 -18.54
N ARG A 183 4.01 -5.71 -19.80
CA ARG A 183 3.24 -5.11 -20.87
C ARG A 183 1.97 -5.96 -20.99
N THR A 184 0.97 -5.64 -20.19
CA THR A 184 -0.33 -6.27 -20.27
C THR A 184 -0.94 -5.80 -21.57
N ASN A 185 -0.91 -6.66 -22.58
CA ASN A 185 -1.85 -6.54 -23.68
C ASN A 185 -3.23 -6.55 -23.03
N ILE A 186 -3.99 -5.46 -23.16
CA ILE A 186 -5.40 -5.44 -22.77
C ILE A 186 -6.08 -6.53 -23.59
N LEU A 187 -6.37 -7.67 -22.96
CA LEU A 187 -7.15 -8.72 -23.59
C LEU A 187 -8.58 -8.21 -23.71
N ARG A 188 -8.98 -7.83 -24.92
CA ARG A 188 -10.39 -7.56 -25.22
C ARG A 188 -11.17 -8.88 -25.07
N LYS A 189 -12.45 -8.82 -24.71
CA LYS A 189 -13.32 -10.01 -24.58
C LYS A 189 -13.20 -10.97 -25.78
N ASN A 190 -13.19 -10.40 -26.99
CA ASN A 190 -13.05 -11.15 -28.24
C ASN A 190 -11.66 -11.82 -28.43
N SER A 191 -10.64 -11.38 -27.69
CA SER A 191 -9.30 -11.97 -27.67
C SER A 191 -9.19 -13.13 -26.68
N LEU A 192 -9.98 -13.12 -25.60
CA LEU A 192 -10.09 -14.23 -24.64
C LEU A 192 -10.80 -15.44 -25.26
N GLU A 193 -11.84 -15.19 -26.06
CA GLU A 193 -12.58 -16.25 -26.78
C GLU A 193 -11.75 -16.97 -27.86
N LYS A 194 -10.62 -16.37 -28.26
CA LYS A 194 -9.69 -16.92 -29.26
C LYS A 194 -8.41 -17.51 -28.66
N MET A 195 -8.24 -17.45 -27.34
CA MET A 195 -7.07 -18.05 -26.68
C MET A 195 -7.25 -19.56 -26.55
N ASP A 196 -6.34 -20.33 -27.17
CA ASP A 196 -6.24 -21.76 -26.90
C ASP A 196 -5.39 -21.96 -25.64
N PHE A 197 -6.05 -22.26 -24.53
CA PHE A 197 -5.40 -22.53 -23.25
C PHE A 197 -4.52 -23.79 -23.25
N ARG A 198 -4.50 -24.54 -24.36
CA ARG A 198 -3.60 -25.68 -24.58
C ARG A 198 -2.29 -25.29 -25.27
N ASP A 199 -2.12 -24.04 -25.69
CA ASP A 199 -0.87 -23.57 -26.28
C ASP A 199 0.23 -23.43 -25.21
N LEU A 200 1.21 -24.33 -25.27
CA LEU A 200 2.36 -24.41 -24.36
C LEU A 200 3.32 -23.21 -24.47
N ASN A 201 3.09 -22.27 -25.40
CA ASN A 201 3.87 -21.05 -25.55
C ASN A 201 3.26 -19.82 -24.85
N LEU A 202 2.10 -19.96 -24.20
CA LEU A 202 1.51 -18.89 -23.38
C LEU A 202 2.42 -18.56 -22.19
N GLY A 203 3.19 -17.48 -22.31
CA GLY A 203 4.04 -16.96 -21.23
C GLY A 203 5.55 -17.00 -21.50
N LYS A 204 6.01 -17.48 -22.66
CA LYS A 204 7.41 -17.32 -23.07
C LYS A 204 7.59 -15.99 -23.83
N LYS A 205 7.99 -14.95 -23.12
CA LYS A 205 8.69 -13.78 -23.65
C LYS A 205 9.82 -13.42 -22.71
#